data_AF-A0A149UJU2-F1
#
_entry.id   AF-A0A149UJU2-F1
#
_cell.length_a   1.000
_cell.length_b   1.000
_cell.length_c   1.000
_cell.angle_alpha   90.00
_cell.angle_beta   90.00
_cell.angle_gamma   90.00
#
_symmetry.space_group_name_H-M   'P 1'
#
loop_
_entity.id
_entity.type
_entity.pdbx_description
1 polymer ?
#
loop_
_entity_poly.entity_id
_entity_poly.type
_entity_poly.pdbx_seq_one_letter_code
_entity_poly.pdbx_strand_id
1 'polypeptide(L)'
;MARKSIEKAILDAVSDIRLQALGFEAIGIWVFLMNLIREIGTDGSVTFGFGRAPSLADVARIRFGMTETELKTHLETHCVTQLLAWDDATQTLSYGPDQQPSRRTIANRLNGAKGGRPPKNHVTERTDPAQRNLPPMAIKGGKSVTESKTHAPIAKAKANNDSYLKAKLVEPSASEIDAVFNRIGPKAFDAAGFDPARDLQNWSAARQWAADGLRKGMTPDEIERVVVAEVSRIAERQRNKGKPAPHMGYFGKAVCAAIAAGVIPEEPKTFAQQVAERDWEEAMREWVRAGGAGPQPVLADYAAKAAA
;
A
#
# COMPACT_ATOMS: atom_id res chain seq x y z
N MET A 1 2.35 -4.38 -8.42
CA MET A 1 3.55 -5.13 -7.98
C MET A 1 4.05 -4.48 -6.71
N ALA A 2 4.11 -5.22 -5.61
CA ALA A 2 4.76 -4.74 -4.38
C ALA A 2 6.20 -4.34 -4.73
N ARG A 3 6.66 -3.17 -4.29
CA ARG A 3 8.08 -2.83 -4.37
C ARG A 3 8.81 -3.90 -3.55
N LYS A 4 9.53 -4.82 -4.20
CA LYS A 4 10.53 -5.63 -3.50
C LYS A 4 11.38 -4.65 -2.69
N SER A 5 11.66 -4.95 -1.43
CA SER A 5 12.57 -4.09 -0.65
C SER A 5 13.88 -3.99 -1.43
N ILE A 6 14.45 -2.79 -1.42
CA ILE A 6 15.67 -2.46 -2.14
C ILE A 6 16.80 -3.37 -1.67
N GLU A 7 16.83 -3.71 -0.38
CA GLU A 7 17.82 -4.64 0.17
C GLU A 7 17.68 -6.04 -0.45
N LYS A 8 16.45 -6.52 -0.65
CA LYS A 8 16.20 -7.84 -1.24
C LYS A 8 16.68 -7.93 -2.69
N ALA A 9 16.51 -6.88 -3.48
CA ALA A 9 16.96 -6.88 -4.88
C ALA A 9 18.49 -6.86 -4.99
N ILE A 10 19.17 -6.17 -4.07
CA ILE A 10 20.64 -6.13 -4.01
C ILE A 10 21.19 -7.45 -3.49
N LEU A 11 20.59 -8.02 -2.43
CA LEU A 11 20.93 -9.34 -1.91
C LEU A 11 20.74 -10.45 -2.96
N ASP A 12 19.60 -10.45 -3.67
CA ASP A 12 19.34 -11.39 -4.77
C ASP A 12 20.42 -11.27 -5.87
N ALA A 13 20.91 -10.06 -6.16
CA ALA A 13 21.91 -9.83 -7.20
C ALA A 13 23.34 -10.17 -6.76
N VAL A 14 23.71 -10.00 -5.48
CA VAL A 14 24.99 -10.45 -4.92
C VAL A 14 25.08 -11.98 -4.87
N SER A 15 23.93 -12.67 -4.80
CA SER A 15 23.86 -14.13 -4.94
C SER A 15 23.91 -14.64 -6.39
N ASP A 16 24.01 -13.76 -7.40
CA ASP A 16 24.13 -14.18 -8.79
C ASP A 16 25.53 -14.76 -9.06
N ILE A 17 25.58 -16.04 -9.45
CA ILE A 17 26.83 -16.75 -9.73
C ILE A 17 27.64 -16.09 -10.84
N ARG A 18 26.97 -15.39 -11.78
CA ARG A 18 27.61 -14.64 -12.87
C ARG A 18 28.39 -13.44 -12.33
N LEU A 19 27.88 -12.79 -11.29
CA LEU A 19 28.56 -11.69 -10.61
C LEU A 19 29.68 -12.22 -9.70
N GLN A 20 29.48 -13.35 -9.03
CA GLN A 20 30.50 -13.97 -8.18
C GLN A 20 31.69 -14.54 -8.96
N ALA A 21 31.50 -14.88 -10.24
CA ALA A 21 32.57 -15.31 -11.13
C ALA A 21 33.52 -14.18 -11.55
N LEU A 22 33.16 -12.92 -11.27
CA LEU A 22 33.96 -11.74 -11.62
C LEU A 22 34.91 -11.35 -10.47
N GLY A 23 36.01 -10.68 -10.83
CA GLY A 23 36.92 -10.09 -9.85
C GLY A 23 36.24 -8.97 -9.05
N PHE A 24 36.73 -8.71 -7.83
CA PHE A 24 36.18 -7.69 -6.92
C PHE A 24 36.02 -6.30 -7.56
N GLU A 25 36.96 -5.91 -8.43
CA GLU A 25 36.91 -4.65 -9.16
C GLU A 25 35.69 -4.57 -10.09
N ALA A 26 35.46 -5.62 -10.88
CA ALA A 26 34.32 -5.69 -11.79
C ALA A 26 32.98 -5.67 -11.01
N ILE A 27 32.90 -6.33 -9.86
CA ILE A 27 31.72 -6.26 -8.98
C ILE A 27 31.49 -4.82 -8.52
N GLY A 28 32.54 -4.12 -8.09
CA GLY A 28 32.45 -2.72 -7.66
C GLY A 28 31.97 -1.78 -8.78
N ILE A 29 32.46 -2.01 -10.01
CA ILE A 29 32.02 -1.30 -11.22
C ILE A 29 30.53 -1.57 -11.46
N TRP A 30 30.11 -2.85 -11.44
CA TRP A 30 28.72 -3.23 -11.64
C TRP A 30 27.76 -2.57 -10.64
N VAL A 31 28.10 -2.57 -9.35
CA VAL A 31 27.26 -1.94 -8.31
C VAL A 31 27.07 -0.45 -8.57
N PHE A 32 28.15 0.25 -8.94
CA PHE A 32 28.06 1.67 -9.26
C PHE A 32 27.19 1.92 -10.51
N LEU A 33 27.39 1.14 -11.57
CA LEU A 33 26.63 1.26 -12.82
C LEU A 33 25.13 0.99 -12.62
N MET A 34 24.78 0.01 -11.79
CA MET A 34 23.39 -0.25 -11.42
C MET A 34 22.76 0.91 -10.64
N ASN A 35 23.51 1.51 -9.71
CA ASN A 35 23.05 2.71 -9.00
C ASN A 35 22.88 3.90 -9.96
N LEU A 36 23.74 4.03 -10.96
CA LEU A 36 23.62 5.06 -12.00
C LEU A 36 22.31 4.93 -12.78
N ILE A 37 22.01 3.73 -13.31
CA ILE A 37 20.73 3.46 -14.02
C ILE A 37 19.55 3.77 -13.10
N ARG A 38 19.66 3.48 -11.81
CA ARG A 38 18.58 3.71 -10.84
C ARG A 38 18.36 5.18 -10.50
N GLU A 39 19.42 5.94 -10.29
CA GLU A 39 19.34 7.32 -9.80
C GLU A 39 18.97 8.30 -10.91
N ILE A 40 19.53 8.10 -12.10
CA ILE A 40 19.41 9.04 -13.22
C ILE A 40 18.85 8.41 -14.48
N GLY A 41 18.76 7.09 -14.55
CA GLY A 41 18.23 6.39 -15.72
C GLY A 41 16.72 6.53 -15.86
N THR A 42 16.29 6.48 -17.12
CA THR A 42 14.88 6.47 -17.53
C THR A 42 14.55 5.11 -18.09
N ASP A 43 13.43 4.52 -17.67
CA ASP A 43 12.97 3.22 -18.15
C ASP A 43 13.94 2.03 -17.96
N GLY A 44 14.92 2.16 -17.05
CA GLY A 44 15.91 1.12 -16.78
C GLY A 44 17.10 1.15 -17.72
N SER A 45 17.31 2.27 -18.41
CA SER A 45 18.53 2.60 -19.12
C SER A 45 19.02 4.00 -18.79
N VAL A 46 20.30 4.24 -19.02
CA VAL A 46 20.96 5.55 -18.93
C VAL A 46 21.88 5.70 -20.13
N THR A 47 21.81 6.84 -20.79
CA THR A 47 22.71 7.19 -21.90
C THR A 47 23.77 8.16 -21.38
N PHE A 48 25.03 7.79 -21.48
CA PHE A 48 26.14 8.63 -20.99
C PHE A 48 26.23 9.92 -21.80
N GLY A 49 26.54 11.02 -21.12
CA GLY A 49 26.66 12.35 -21.74
C GLY A 49 25.33 12.99 -22.17
N PHE A 50 24.18 12.37 -21.85
CA PHE A 50 22.85 12.90 -22.17
C PHE A 50 22.09 13.34 -20.92
N GLY A 51 21.54 14.56 -20.95
CA GLY A 51 20.73 15.11 -19.86
C GLY A 51 21.55 15.33 -18.57
N ARG A 52 21.22 14.58 -17.51
CA ARG A 52 21.91 14.64 -16.20
C ARG A 52 23.00 13.58 -16.05
N ALA A 53 23.17 12.70 -17.04
CA ALA A 53 24.16 11.63 -16.98
C ALA A 53 25.57 12.16 -17.29
N PRO A 54 26.58 11.81 -16.47
CA PRO A 54 27.97 12.14 -16.78
C PRO A 54 28.41 11.44 -18.08
N SER A 55 29.48 11.93 -18.71
CA SER A 55 30.10 11.25 -19.85
C SER A 55 30.78 9.95 -19.40
N LEU A 56 30.94 8.97 -20.30
CA LEU A 56 31.63 7.72 -19.97
C LEU A 56 33.09 7.99 -19.57
N ALA A 57 33.76 8.91 -20.28
CA ALA A 57 35.11 9.37 -19.97
C ALA A 57 35.22 9.98 -18.56
N ASP A 58 34.25 10.80 -18.14
CA ASP A 58 34.23 11.37 -16.80
C ASP A 58 34.00 10.31 -15.73
N VAL A 59 33.14 9.32 -15.98
CA VAL A 59 32.94 8.21 -15.05
C VAL A 59 34.23 7.40 -14.92
N ALA A 60 34.86 7.01 -16.03
CA ALA A 60 36.12 6.27 -16.01
C ALA A 60 37.20 7.00 -15.21
N ARG A 61 37.41 8.29 -15.51
CA ARG A 61 38.45 9.12 -14.91
C ARG A 61 38.17 9.50 -13.46
N ILE A 62 36.97 10.00 -13.16
CA ILE A 62 36.66 10.61 -11.85
C ILE A 62 36.26 9.53 -10.84
N ARG A 63 35.46 8.53 -11.25
CA ARG A 63 34.93 7.54 -10.32
C ARG A 63 35.89 6.38 -10.09
N PHE A 64 36.52 5.91 -11.17
CA PHE A 64 37.29 4.66 -11.17
C PHE A 64 38.79 4.87 -11.35
N GLY A 65 39.25 6.06 -11.74
CA GLY A 65 40.67 6.34 -11.94
C GLY A 65 41.30 5.55 -13.09
N MET A 66 40.48 5.14 -14.07
CA MET A 66 40.90 4.33 -15.22
C MET A 66 40.62 5.07 -16.54
N THR A 67 41.14 4.52 -17.63
CA THR A 67 40.85 5.01 -18.98
C THR A 67 39.44 4.64 -19.43
N GLU A 68 38.88 5.41 -20.37
CA GLU A 68 37.58 5.08 -20.95
C GLU A 68 37.59 3.69 -21.62
N THR A 69 38.70 3.33 -22.26
CA THR A 69 38.88 2.01 -22.89
C THR A 69 38.81 0.87 -21.88
N GLU A 70 39.47 1.00 -20.73
CA GLU A 70 39.40 0.00 -19.65
C GLU A 70 37.97 -0.14 -19.12
N LEU A 71 37.27 0.97 -18.90
CA LEU A 71 35.86 0.93 -18.48
C LEU A 71 34.97 0.26 -19.53
N LYS A 72 35.22 0.49 -20.83
CA LYS A 72 34.50 -0.20 -21.93
C LYS A 72 34.75 -1.70 -21.90
N THR A 73 35.98 -2.16 -21.68
CA THR A 73 36.29 -3.59 -21.54
C THR A 73 35.53 -4.22 -20.36
N HIS A 74 35.40 -3.50 -19.24
CA HIS A 74 34.55 -3.96 -18.15
C HIS A 74 33.08 -4.03 -18.59
N LEU A 75 32.54 -3.01 -19.25
CA LEU A 75 31.15 -3.03 -19.75
C LEU A 75 30.88 -4.23 -20.67
N GLU A 76 31.79 -4.51 -21.61
CA GLU A 76 31.73 -5.68 -22.49
C GLU A 76 31.72 -6.99 -21.70
N THR A 77 32.58 -7.10 -20.69
CA THR A 77 32.63 -8.27 -19.80
C THR A 77 31.29 -8.49 -19.10
N HIS A 78 30.69 -7.44 -18.55
CA HIS A 78 29.38 -7.51 -17.90
C HIS A 78 28.23 -7.85 -18.87
N CYS A 79 28.38 -7.49 -20.15
CA CYS A 79 27.44 -7.86 -21.20
C CYS A 79 27.55 -9.32 -21.60
N VAL A 80 28.76 -9.86 -21.72
CA VAL A 80 28.99 -11.29 -21.98
C VAL A 80 28.38 -12.14 -20.86
N THR A 81 28.52 -11.69 -19.60
CA THR A 81 27.88 -12.35 -18.44
C THR A 81 26.40 -12.02 -18.29
N GLN A 82 25.79 -11.27 -19.21
CA GLN A 82 24.38 -10.87 -19.18
C GLN A 82 23.93 -10.13 -17.91
N LEU A 83 24.87 -9.54 -17.17
CA LEU A 83 24.59 -8.78 -15.96
C LEU A 83 24.09 -7.37 -16.30
N LEU A 84 24.54 -6.84 -17.44
CA LEU A 84 24.20 -5.54 -17.99
C LEU A 84 24.00 -5.67 -19.51
N ALA A 85 23.34 -4.69 -20.10
CA ALA A 85 23.30 -4.53 -21.55
C ALA A 85 23.88 -3.15 -21.92
N TRP A 86 24.87 -3.16 -22.81
CA TRP A 86 25.63 -2.00 -23.25
C TRP A 86 25.53 -1.88 -24.77
N ASP A 87 25.23 -0.67 -25.23
CA ASP A 87 25.28 -0.30 -26.64
C ASP A 87 26.33 0.81 -26.83
N ASP A 88 27.47 0.45 -27.42
CA ASP A 88 28.58 1.37 -27.65
C ASP A 88 28.23 2.45 -28.70
N ALA A 89 27.34 2.16 -29.65
CA ALA A 89 26.98 3.13 -30.69
C ALA A 89 26.18 4.30 -30.11
N THR A 90 25.26 4.01 -29.18
CA THR A 90 24.43 5.02 -28.52
C THR A 90 24.96 5.43 -27.15
N GLN A 91 26.05 4.82 -26.67
CA GLN A 91 26.57 4.99 -25.31
C GLN A 91 25.48 4.75 -24.24
N THR A 92 24.61 3.76 -24.48
CA THR A 92 23.47 3.47 -23.62
C THR A 92 23.71 2.21 -22.80
N LEU A 93 23.63 2.38 -21.49
CA LEU A 93 23.69 1.31 -20.52
C LEU A 93 22.29 0.97 -20.03
N SER A 94 21.99 -0.32 -19.87
CA SER A 94 20.71 -0.78 -19.35
C SER A 94 20.85 -2.04 -18.50
N TYR A 95 19.80 -2.37 -17.76
CA TYR A 95 19.74 -3.60 -16.99
C TYR A 95 19.96 -4.84 -17.88
N GLY A 96 20.53 -5.91 -17.31
CA GLY A 96 20.58 -7.21 -17.98
C GLY A 96 19.19 -7.71 -18.36
N PRO A 97 19.09 -8.66 -19.31
CA PRO A 97 17.81 -9.14 -19.87
C PRO A 97 16.80 -9.60 -18.80
N ASP A 98 17.27 -10.20 -17.70
CA ASP A 98 16.43 -10.69 -16.60
C ASP A 98 15.79 -9.56 -15.77
N GLN A 99 16.36 -8.36 -15.82
CA GLN A 99 15.98 -7.21 -15.01
C GLN A 99 15.29 -6.11 -15.84
N GLN A 100 15.12 -6.32 -17.14
CA GLN A 100 14.39 -5.41 -18.02
C GLN A 100 12.90 -5.32 -17.61
N PRO A 101 12.28 -4.14 -17.67
CA PRO A 101 10.86 -4.00 -17.38
C PRO A 101 10.03 -4.85 -18.36
N SER A 102 9.05 -5.57 -17.84
CA SER A 102 8.17 -6.41 -18.68
C SER A 102 7.54 -5.62 -19.83
N ARG A 103 7.28 -6.27 -20.98
CA ARG A 103 6.59 -5.66 -22.13
C ARG A 103 5.28 -4.96 -21.73
N ARG A 104 4.57 -5.51 -20.75
CA ARG A 104 3.34 -4.92 -20.18
C ARG A 104 3.62 -3.63 -19.42
N THR A 105 4.71 -3.55 -18.66
CA THR A 105 5.16 -2.34 -17.97
C THR A 105 5.48 -1.24 -18.98
N ILE A 106 6.23 -1.57 -20.03
CA ILE A 106 6.59 -0.63 -21.10
C ILE A 106 5.32 -0.12 -21.81
N ALA A 107 4.40 -1.01 -22.19
CA ALA A 107 3.13 -0.65 -22.80
C ALA A 107 2.26 0.24 -21.90
N ASN A 108 2.19 -0.04 -20.60
CA ASN A 108 1.46 0.78 -19.64
C ASN A 108 2.06 2.19 -19.51
N ARG A 109 3.39 2.32 -19.55
CA ARG A 109 4.08 3.62 -19.51
C ARG A 109 3.84 4.42 -20.79
N LEU A 110 3.97 3.79 -21.95
CA LEU A 110 3.65 4.41 -23.25
C LEU A 110 2.18 4.87 -23.31
N ASN A 111 1.26 4.05 -22.79
CA ASN A 111 -0.15 4.44 -22.67
C ASN A 111 -0.34 5.61 -21.69
N GLY A 112 0.40 5.62 -20.58
CA GLY A 112 0.42 6.75 -19.64
C GLY A 112 0.92 8.05 -20.27
N ALA A 113 1.99 8.00 -21.06
CA ALA A 113 2.53 9.15 -21.78
C ALA A 113 1.56 9.70 -22.85
N LYS A 114 0.72 8.83 -23.43
CA LYS A 114 -0.35 9.20 -24.37
C LYS A 114 -1.62 9.73 -23.69
N GLY A 115 -1.59 9.99 -22.38
CA GLY A 115 -2.75 10.50 -21.62
C GLY A 115 -3.47 9.45 -20.77
N GLY A 116 -2.97 8.22 -20.74
CA GLY A 116 -3.55 7.12 -19.97
C GLY A 116 -4.86 6.61 -20.56
N ARG A 117 -5.37 5.51 -19.98
CA ARG A 117 -6.76 5.11 -20.19
C ARG A 117 -7.63 6.03 -19.33
N PRO A 118 -8.60 6.78 -19.89
CA PRO A 118 -9.52 7.55 -19.07
C PRO A 118 -10.16 6.63 -18.01
N PRO A 119 -10.30 7.09 -16.76
CA PRO A 119 -11.03 6.37 -15.74
C PRO A 119 -12.37 5.90 -16.29
N LYS A 120 -12.80 4.69 -15.92
CA LYS A 120 -14.03 4.08 -16.45
C LYS A 120 -15.30 4.94 -16.27
N ASN A 121 -15.23 5.93 -15.37
CA ASN A 121 -16.28 6.90 -15.04
C ASN A 121 -15.86 8.35 -15.30
N HIS A 122 -14.88 8.60 -16.18
CA HIS A 122 -14.52 9.97 -16.54
C HIS A 122 -15.63 10.58 -17.39
N VAL A 123 -16.39 11.51 -16.81
CA VAL A 123 -17.35 12.34 -17.54
C VAL A 123 -16.53 13.29 -18.40
N THR A 124 -16.50 13.07 -19.72
CA THR A 124 -16.02 14.08 -20.67
C THR A 124 -17.12 15.14 -20.85
N GLU A 125 -16.78 16.33 -21.35
CA GLU A 125 -17.75 17.41 -21.66
C GLU A 125 -18.95 16.91 -22.48
N ARG A 126 -18.77 15.84 -23.27
CA ARG A 126 -19.80 15.19 -24.08
C ARG A 126 -20.78 14.29 -23.29
N THR A 127 -20.49 13.99 -22.03
CA THR A 127 -21.25 13.04 -21.19
C THR A 127 -21.86 13.65 -19.94
N ASP A 128 -21.69 14.96 -19.72
CA ASP A 128 -22.39 15.68 -18.65
C ASP A 128 -23.87 15.88 -19.03
N PRO A 129 -24.84 15.33 -18.27
CA PRO A 129 -26.27 15.51 -18.52
C PRO A 129 -26.70 16.98 -18.56
N ALA A 130 -26.00 17.87 -17.84
CA ALA A 130 -26.30 19.29 -17.81
C ALA A 130 -25.90 20.02 -19.10
N GLN A 131 -24.97 19.46 -19.89
CA GLN A 131 -24.49 20.06 -21.14
C GLN A 131 -25.15 19.51 -22.41
N ARG A 132 -25.96 18.46 -22.28
CA ARG A 132 -26.62 17.77 -23.40
C ARG A 132 -27.60 18.64 -24.18
N ASN A 133 -28.13 19.70 -23.56
CA ASN A 133 -29.14 20.59 -24.15
C ASN A 133 -28.65 22.03 -24.39
N LEU A 134 -27.35 22.29 -24.20
CA LEU A 134 -26.79 23.60 -24.56
C LEU A 134 -26.61 23.65 -26.08
N PRO A 135 -27.15 24.67 -26.78
CA PRO A 135 -26.93 24.81 -28.21
C PRO A 135 -25.42 24.93 -28.48
N PRO A 136 -24.92 24.37 -29.58
CA PRO A 136 -23.50 24.42 -29.89
C PRO A 136 -23.07 25.88 -30.01
N MET A 137 -22.38 26.40 -28.99
CA MET A 137 -21.77 27.71 -29.09
C MET A 137 -20.66 27.60 -30.14
N ALA A 138 -20.86 28.28 -31.26
CA ALA A 138 -19.84 28.45 -32.28
C ALA A 138 -18.72 29.34 -31.71
N ILE A 139 -17.76 28.74 -31.00
CA ILE A 139 -16.50 29.41 -30.68
C ILE A 139 -15.66 29.38 -31.96
N LYS A 140 -15.92 30.36 -32.82
CA LYS A 140 -15.11 30.66 -33.99
C LYS A 140 -13.81 31.32 -33.50
N GLY A 141 -12.73 30.55 -33.47
CA GLY A 141 -11.36 31.05 -33.31
C GLY A 141 -11.02 31.63 -31.95
N GLY A 142 -10.39 30.84 -31.08
CA GLY A 142 -9.81 31.31 -29.82
C GLY A 142 -8.36 30.84 -29.70
N LYS A 143 -7.43 31.78 -29.73
CA LYS A 143 -6.00 31.58 -29.42
C LYS A 143 -5.84 30.83 -28.09
N SER A 144 -4.80 30.00 -28.02
CA SER A 144 -4.36 29.32 -26.80
C SER A 144 -4.32 30.28 -25.62
N VAL A 145 -5.28 30.14 -24.70
CA VAL A 145 -5.20 30.76 -23.39
C VAL A 145 -4.21 29.92 -22.60
N THR A 146 -3.01 30.47 -22.38
CA THR A 146 -2.09 30.00 -21.36
C THR A 146 -2.79 30.04 -20.01
N GLU A 147 -3.06 28.87 -19.43
CA GLU A 147 -3.43 28.76 -18.02
C GLU A 147 -2.26 29.31 -17.18
N SER A 148 -2.46 30.51 -16.64
CA SER A 148 -1.70 31.01 -15.50
C SER A 148 -2.13 30.22 -14.27
N LYS A 149 -1.38 29.16 -13.96
CA LYS A 149 -1.52 28.48 -12.66
C LYS A 149 -0.86 29.32 -11.58
N THR A 150 -1.61 30.32 -11.12
CA THR A 150 -1.44 30.93 -9.81
C THR A 150 -1.99 29.96 -8.77
N HIS A 151 -1.18 28.98 -8.39
CA HIS A 151 -1.34 28.32 -7.10
C HIS A 151 0.02 28.37 -6.42
N ALA A 152 0.09 29.21 -5.38
CA ALA A 152 1.18 29.19 -4.41
C ALA A 152 1.43 27.74 -3.97
N PRO A 153 2.70 27.34 -3.74
CA PRO A 153 2.98 26.03 -3.20
C PRO A 153 2.26 25.92 -1.86
N ILE A 154 1.28 25.02 -1.76
CA ILE A 154 0.76 24.58 -0.47
C ILE A 154 1.99 24.07 0.27
N ALA A 155 2.41 24.82 1.28
CA ALA A 155 3.46 24.42 2.18
C ALA A 155 3.08 23.02 2.66
N LYS A 156 3.87 22.01 2.26
CA LYS A 156 3.77 20.69 2.84
C LYS A 156 3.98 20.91 4.33
N ALA A 157 2.92 20.74 5.12
CA ALA A 157 3.06 20.67 6.56
C ALA A 157 4.17 19.64 6.82
N LYS A 158 5.31 20.13 7.30
CA LYS A 158 6.33 19.27 7.90
C LYS A 158 5.57 18.46 8.94
N ALA A 159 5.53 17.15 8.76
CA ALA A 159 5.34 16.28 9.90
C ALA A 159 6.54 16.59 10.80
N ASN A 160 6.32 17.44 11.81
CA ASN A 160 7.27 17.61 12.89
C ASN A 160 7.38 16.23 13.52
N ASN A 161 8.50 15.56 13.23
CA ASN A 161 9.00 14.48 14.07
C ASN A 161 9.47 15.13 15.37
N ASP A 162 8.50 15.57 16.19
CA ASP A 162 8.78 15.87 17.58
C ASP A 162 8.86 14.52 18.31
N SER A 163 10.11 14.14 18.49
CA SER A 163 10.59 13.25 19.52
C SER A 163 10.07 13.71 20.89
N TYR A 164 8.95 13.18 21.36
CA TYR A 164 8.68 12.99 22.79
C TYR A 164 7.60 11.92 22.92
N LEU A 165 7.86 10.91 23.76
CA LEU A 165 7.07 9.67 23.95
C LEU A 165 7.34 8.52 22.96
N LYS A 166 8.62 8.26 22.66
CA LYS A 166 9.08 6.87 22.49
C LYS A 166 9.07 6.16 23.86
N ALA A 167 7.88 5.99 24.43
CA ALA A 167 7.66 4.82 25.27
C ALA A 167 7.95 3.62 24.36
N LYS A 168 8.85 2.73 24.78
CA LYS A 168 9.35 1.59 24.00
C LYS A 168 8.18 0.89 23.29
N LEU A 169 7.98 1.19 22.00
CA LEU A 169 7.22 0.32 21.10
C LEU A 169 8.13 -0.89 20.90
N VAL A 170 8.01 -1.86 21.80
CA VAL A 170 8.63 -3.17 21.64
C VAL A 170 8.13 -3.69 20.31
N GLU A 171 9.04 -3.96 19.38
CA GLU A 171 8.65 -4.63 18.14
C GLU A 171 8.05 -5.98 18.52
N PRO A 172 6.77 -6.23 18.16
CA PRO A 172 6.12 -7.47 18.53
C PRO A 172 6.88 -8.65 17.91
N SER A 173 7.19 -9.64 18.73
CA SER A 173 7.87 -10.85 18.30
C SER A 173 7.04 -11.60 17.26
N ALA A 174 7.70 -12.38 16.40
CA ALA A 174 7.01 -13.21 15.41
C ALA A 174 5.99 -14.16 16.06
N SER A 175 6.30 -14.69 17.26
CA SER A 175 5.39 -15.55 18.04
C SER A 175 4.14 -14.82 18.53
N GLU A 176 4.26 -13.56 18.96
CA GLU A 176 3.10 -12.76 19.39
C GLU A 176 2.20 -12.43 18.20
N ILE A 177 2.80 -12.07 17.06
CA ILE A 177 2.07 -11.84 15.81
C ILE A 177 1.34 -13.12 15.39
N ASP A 178 2.01 -14.27 15.45
CA ASP A 178 1.43 -15.55 15.02
C ASP A 178 0.31 -16.03 15.95
N ALA A 179 0.40 -15.78 17.25
CA ALA A 179 -0.67 -16.06 18.21
C ALA A 179 -1.94 -15.24 17.91
N VAL A 180 -1.79 -13.92 17.67
CA VAL A 180 -2.90 -13.04 17.31
C VAL A 180 -3.45 -13.39 15.92
N PHE A 181 -2.58 -13.69 14.97
CA PHE A 181 -2.96 -14.15 13.63
C PHE A 181 -3.82 -15.41 13.65
N ASN A 182 -3.42 -16.45 14.38
CA ASN A 182 -4.16 -17.71 14.45
C ASN A 182 -5.54 -17.53 15.10
N ARG A 183 -5.68 -16.54 16.00
CA ARG A 183 -6.94 -16.21 16.64
C ARG A 183 -7.90 -15.44 15.72
N ILE A 184 -7.38 -14.46 14.98
CA ILE A 184 -8.21 -13.52 14.19
C ILE A 184 -8.48 -14.05 12.77
N GLY A 185 -7.54 -14.77 12.18
CA GLY A 185 -7.61 -15.27 10.81
C GLY A 185 -8.91 -16.00 10.48
N PRO A 186 -9.28 -17.06 11.24
CA PRO A 186 -10.53 -17.79 11.02
C PRO A 186 -11.78 -16.91 11.18
N LYS A 187 -11.85 -16.10 12.24
CA LYS A 187 -13.01 -15.23 12.51
C LYS A 187 -13.22 -14.17 11.43
N ALA A 188 -12.14 -13.59 10.92
CA ALA A 188 -12.18 -12.64 9.82
C ALA A 188 -12.60 -13.32 8.49
N PHE A 189 -12.18 -14.57 8.29
CA PHE A 189 -12.55 -15.36 7.12
C PHE A 189 -14.05 -15.69 7.11
N ASP A 190 -14.59 -16.12 8.26
CA ASP A 190 -16.02 -16.38 8.45
C ASP A 190 -16.84 -15.08 8.31
N ALA A 191 -16.38 -13.98 8.90
CA ALA A 191 -17.01 -12.65 8.77
C ALA A 191 -17.09 -12.16 7.32
N ALA A 192 -16.08 -12.47 6.51
CA ALA A 192 -16.06 -12.15 5.09
C ALA A 192 -17.09 -12.98 4.29
N GLY A 193 -17.59 -14.08 4.85
CA GLY A 193 -18.50 -15.02 4.20
C GLY A 193 -17.80 -15.96 3.22
N PHE A 194 -16.50 -16.21 3.41
CA PHE A 194 -15.76 -17.21 2.64
C PHE A 194 -16.07 -18.61 3.16
N ASP A 195 -16.04 -19.58 2.25
CA ASP A 195 -16.25 -20.98 2.59
C ASP A 195 -14.88 -21.67 2.72
N PRO A 196 -14.49 -22.16 3.91
CA PRO A 196 -13.20 -22.82 4.11
C PRO A 196 -12.91 -23.98 3.14
N ALA A 197 -13.96 -24.68 2.67
CA ALA A 197 -13.83 -25.79 1.73
C ALA A 197 -13.61 -25.33 0.29
N ARG A 198 -14.07 -24.13 -0.08
CA ARG A 198 -13.99 -23.59 -1.46
C ARG A 198 -12.87 -22.59 -1.65
N ASP A 199 -12.51 -21.85 -0.60
CA ASP A 199 -11.63 -20.67 -0.66
C ASP A 199 -10.24 -20.89 -0.03
N LEU A 200 -9.86 -22.15 0.22
CA LEU A 200 -8.49 -22.60 0.55
C LEU A 200 -7.84 -21.92 1.77
N GLN A 201 -8.60 -21.66 2.84
CA GLN A 201 -8.09 -21.17 4.15
C GLN A 201 -7.07 -20.01 4.05
N ASN A 202 -7.23 -19.13 3.06
CA ASN A 202 -6.23 -18.11 2.77
C ASN A 202 -6.48 -16.81 3.56
N TRP A 203 -6.29 -16.88 4.88
CA TRP A 203 -6.35 -15.71 5.77
C TRP A 203 -4.99 -15.08 6.05
N SER A 204 -3.97 -15.32 5.22
CA SER A 204 -2.60 -14.79 5.36
C SER A 204 -2.53 -13.27 5.54
N ALA A 205 -3.49 -12.52 4.98
CA ALA A 205 -3.62 -11.08 5.16
C ALA A 205 -3.81 -10.64 6.62
N ALA A 206 -4.40 -11.51 7.47
CA ALA A 206 -4.60 -11.25 8.89
C ALA A 206 -3.28 -11.13 9.67
N ARG A 207 -2.18 -11.71 9.17
CA ARG A 207 -0.86 -11.62 9.81
C ARG A 207 -0.34 -10.18 9.82
N GLN A 208 -0.58 -9.46 8.74
CA GLN A 208 -0.23 -8.04 8.66
C GLN A 208 -1.09 -7.20 9.61
N TRP A 209 -2.39 -7.51 9.74
CA TRP A 209 -3.29 -6.80 10.65
C TRP A 209 -2.93 -7.02 12.12
N ALA A 210 -2.56 -8.25 12.48
CA ALA A 210 -2.02 -8.58 13.79
C ALA A 210 -0.75 -7.76 14.10
N ALA A 211 0.19 -7.70 13.15
CA ALA A 211 1.42 -6.93 13.30
C ALA A 211 1.15 -5.42 13.44
N ASP A 212 0.23 -4.87 12.64
CA ASP A 212 -0.11 -3.45 12.67
C ASP A 212 -0.85 -3.04 13.95
N GLY A 213 -1.75 -3.89 14.45
CA GLY A 213 -2.45 -3.69 15.72
C GLY A 213 -1.52 -3.74 16.92
N LEU A 214 -0.66 -4.77 16.99
CA LEU A 214 0.34 -4.90 18.07
C LEU A 214 1.34 -3.75 18.06
N ARG A 215 1.81 -3.32 16.88
CA ARG A 215 2.70 -2.15 16.76
C ARG A 215 2.04 -0.86 17.22
N LYS A 216 0.71 -0.78 17.19
CA LYS A 216 -0.06 0.36 17.71
C LYS A 216 -0.33 0.25 19.22
N GLY A 217 0.01 -0.87 19.85
CA GLY A 217 -0.25 -1.12 21.27
C GLY A 217 -1.67 -1.60 21.57
N MET A 218 -2.39 -2.10 20.56
CA MET A 218 -3.70 -2.73 20.77
C MET A 218 -3.54 -4.13 21.38
N THR A 219 -4.47 -4.50 22.24
CA THR A 219 -4.60 -5.86 22.75
C THR A 219 -5.14 -6.81 21.66
N PRO A 220 -4.87 -8.13 21.75
CA PRO A 220 -5.43 -9.10 20.80
C PRO A 220 -6.95 -9.01 20.63
N ASP A 221 -7.68 -8.71 21.72
CA ASP A 221 -9.14 -8.59 21.71
C ASP A 221 -9.63 -7.34 20.96
N GLU A 222 -8.92 -6.22 21.10
CA GLU A 222 -9.20 -4.99 20.36
C GLU A 222 -8.93 -5.16 18.86
N ILE A 223 -7.82 -5.82 18.51
CA ILE A 223 -7.47 -6.12 17.11
C ILE A 223 -8.55 -7.02 16.51
N GLU A 224 -8.98 -8.07 17.23
CA GLU A 224 -10.05 -8.96 16.78
C GLU A 224 -11.33 -8.17 16.48
N ARG A 225 -11.77 -7.32 17.41
CA ARG A 225 -12.98 -6.50 17.24
C ARG A 225 -12.92 -5.59 16.03
N VAL A 226 -11.81 -4.85 15.88
CA VAL A 226 -11.62 -3.93 14.74
C VAL A 226 -11.64 -4.68 13.42
N VAL A 227 -10.91 -5.80 13.34
CA VAL A 227 -10.81 -6.60 12.11
C VAL A 227 -12.16 -7.21 11.74
N VAL A 228 -12.84 -7.88 12.68
CA VAL A 228 -14.11 -8.57 12.43
C VAL A 228 -15.22 -7.57 12.07
N ALA A 229 -15.32 -6.44 12.78
CA ALA A 229 -16.33 -5.42 12.50
C ALA A 229 -16.15 -4.83 11.10
N GLU A 230 -14.91 -4.48 10.72
CA GLU A 230 -14.65 -3.84 9.44
C GLU A 230 -14.80 -4.81 8.26
N VAL A 231 -14.36 -6.06 8.43
CA VAL A 231 -14.56 -7.12 7.43
C VAL A 231 -16.05 -7.40 7.24
N SER A 232 -16.81 -7.57 8.32
CA SER A 232 -18.27 -7.80 8.28
C SER A 232 -18.99 -6.67 7.54
N ARG A 233 -18.71 -5.41 7.92
CA ARG A 233 -19.33 -4.22 7.33
C ARG A 233 -19.09 -4.11 5.82
N ILE A 234 -17.87 -4.40 5.38
CA ILE A 234 -17.52 -4.34 3.96
C ILE A 234 -18.10 -5.54 3.21
N ALA A 235 -18.07 -6.73 3.80
CA ALA A 235 -18.62 -7.95 3.20
C ALA A 235 -20.13 -7.84 2.99
N GLU A 236 -20.86 -7.32 3.97
CA GLU A 236 -22.30 -7.05 3.86
C GLU A 236 -22.59 -6.03 2.76
N ARG A 237 -21.86 -4.91 2.74
CA ARG A 237 -21.99 -3.90 1.68
C ARG A 237 -21.75 -4.48 0.28
N GLN A 238 -20.81 -5.40 0.14
CA GLN A 238 -20.49 -6.05 -1.13
C GLN A 238 -21.54 -7.08 -1.54
N ARG A 239 -22.08 -7.84 -0.58
CA ARG A 239 -23.23 -8.73 -0.79
C ARG A 239 -24.46 -7.95 -1.23
N ASN A 240 -24.76 -6.81 -0.60
CA ASN A 240 -25.87 -5.94 -0.99
C ASN A 240 -25.71 -5.36 -2.41
N LYS A 241 -24.48 -5.30 -2.94
CA LYS A 241 -24.17 -4.89 -4.31
C LYS A 241 -24.13 -6.06 -5.30
N GLY A 242 -24.40 -7.29 -4.86
CA GLY A 242 -24.31 -8.50 -5.67
C GLY A 242 -22.89 -8.85 -6.11
N LYS A 243 -21.86 -8.31 -5.45
CA LYS A 243 -20.45 -8.52 -5.80
C LYS A 243 -19.63 -8.91 -4.57
N PRO A 244 -19.68 -10.18 -4.13
CA PRO A 244 -18.90 -10.66 -3.00
C PRO A 244 -17.41 -10.33 -3.15
N ALA A 245 -16.72 -10.11 -2.03
CA ALA A 245 -15.28 -9.86 -2.04
C ALA A 245 -14.54 -11.11 -2.55
N PRO A 246 -13.48 -10.98 -3.37
CA PRO A 246 -12.84 -12.13 -4.01
C PRO A 246 -11.78 -12.83 -3.15
N HIS A 247 -11.19 -12.15 -2.16
CA HIS A 247 -10.13 -12.68 -1.31
C HIS A 247 -9.91 -11.80 -0.07
N MET A 248 -9.26 -12.31 0.97
CA MET A 248 -9.00 -11.58 2.23
C MET A 248 -8.19 -10.29 2.05
N GLY A 249 -7.27 -10.23 1.09
CA GLY A 249 -6.51 -9.00 0.79
C GLY A 249 -7.37 -7.81 0.34
N TYR A 250 -8.63 -8.04 -0.04
CA TYR A 250 -9.56 -6.99 -0.45
C TYR A 250 -9.86 -6.00 0.68
N PHE A 251 -9.91 -6.50 1.91
CA PHE A 251 -10.23 -5.71 3.11
C PHE A 251 -9.02 -4.94 3.65
N GLY A 252 -7.80 -5.27 3.18
CA GLY A 252 -6.55 -4.82 3.81
C GLY A 252 -6.43 -3.30 3.96
N LYS A 253 -6.81 -2.53 2.94
CA LYS A 253 -6.74 -1.05 3.01
C LYS A 253 -7.65 -0.49 4.11
N ALA A 254 -8.85 -1.04 4.25
CA ALA A 254 -9.84 -0.55 5.20
C ALA A 254 -9.51 -0.97 6.64
N VAL A 255 -9.08 -2.23 6.81
CA VAL A 255 -8.64 -2.75 8.11
C VAL A 255 -7.40 -2.02 8.62
N CYS A 256 -6.36 -1.83 7.78
CA CYS A 256 -5.18 -1.05 8.18
C CYS A 256 -5.54 0.41 8.51
N ALA A 257 -6.50 1.01 7.80
CA ALA A 257 -6.98 2.36 8.12
C ALA A 257 -7.75 2.41 9.44
N ALA A 258 -8.59 1.42 9.74
CA ALA A 258 -9.33 1.33 11.00
C ALA A 258 -8.39 1.12 12.20
N ILE A 259 -7.41 0.23 12.05
CA ILE A 259 -6.33 0.03 13.03
C ILE A 259 -5.57 1.35 13.22
N ALA A 260 -5.14 2.01 12.15
CA ALA A 260 -4.44 3.29 12.21
C ALA A 260 -5.27 4.42 12.83
N ALA A 261 -6.60 4.42 12.68
CA ALA A 261 -7.51 5.36 13.34
C ALA A 261 -7.66 5.07 14.84
N GLY A 262 -7.62 3.80 15.25
CA GLY A 262 -7.72 3.42 16.67
C GLY A 262 -9.14 3.52 17.22
N VAL A 263 -10.12 3.57 16.32
CA VAL A 263 -11.53 3.47 16.69
C VAL A 263 -11.81 2.01 16.97
N ILE A 264 -11.79 1.63 18.25
CA ILE A 264 -12.09 0.28 18.70
C ILE A 264 -13.62 0.17 18.84
N PRO A 265 -14.28 -0.73 18.09
CA PRO A 265 -15.71 -0.98 18.29
C PRO A 265 -15.98 -1.40 19.73
N GLU A 266 -17.05 -0.89 20.35
CA GLU A 266 -17.49 -1.33 21.67
C GLU A 266 -17.66 -2.85 21.69
N GLU A 267 -17.34 -3.48 22.83
CA GLU A 267 -17.54 -4.92 22.99
C GLU A 267 -19.01 -5.26 22.73
N PRO A 268 -19.29 -6.30 21.93
CA PRO A 268 -20.66 -6.78 21.83
C PRO A 268 -21.13 -7.17 23.22
N LYS A 269 -22.18 -6.48 23.69
CA LYS A 269 -22.75 -6.70 25.03
C LYS A 269 -23.04 -8.18 25.21
N THR A 270 -22.62 -8.74 26.33
CA THR A 270 -22.88 -10.16 26.64
C THR A 270 -24.39 -10.41 26.68
N PHE A 271 -24.82 -11.66 26.46
CA PHE A 271 -26.25 -12.00 26.54
C PHE A 271 -26.88 -11.56 27.87
N ALA A 272 -26.14 -11.69 28.97
CA ALA A 272 -26.54 -11.22 30.29
C ALA A 272 -26.73 -9.68 30.34
N GLN A 273 -25.85 -8.91 29.70
CA GLN A 273 -25.99 -7.45 29.59
C GLN A 273 -27.17 -7.04 28.70
N GLN A 274 -27.44 -7.78 27.63
CA GLN A 274 -28.59 -7.53 26.75
C GLN A 274 -29.92 -7.81 27.47
N VAL A 275 -29.99 -8.87 28.26
CA VAL A 275 -31.15 -9.17 29.11
C VAL A 275 -31.32 -8.08 30.17
N ALA A 276 -30.24 -7.67 30.85
CA ALA A 276 -30.28 -6.60 31.83
C ALA A 276 -30.77 -5.26 31.24
N GLU A 277 -30.34 -4.92 30.03
CA GLU A 277 -30.80 -3.71 29.34
C GLU A 277 -32.27 -3.78 28.93
N ARG A 278 -32.72 -4.92 28.41
CA ARG A 278 -34.12 -5.11 28.06
C ARG A 278 -35.02 -5.01 29.31
N ASP A 279 -34.60 -5.66 30.39
CA ASP A 279 -35.34 -5.65 31.66
C ASP A 279 -35.35 -4.24 32.29
N TRP A 280 -34.26 -3.47 32.13
CA TRP A 280 -34.22 -2.05 32.48
C TRP A 280 -35.12 -1.20 31.59
N GLU A 281 -35.13 -1.41 30.28
CA GLU A 281 -36.01 -0.69 29.35
C GLU A 281 -37.49 -0.94 29.65
N GLU A 282 -37.86 -2.17 29.96
CA GLU A 282 -39.22 -2.52 30.37
C GLU A 282 -39.58 -1.83 31.69
N ALA A 283 -38.71 -1.88 32.69
CA ALA A 283 -38.90 -1.18 33.96
C ALA A 283 -38.99 0.35 33.80
N MET A 284 -38.19 0.94 32.91
CA MET A 284 -38.26 2.37 32.60
C MET A 284 -39.55 2.74 31.88
N ARG A 285 -40.04 1.91 30.94
CA ARG A 285 -41.34 2.13 30.29
C ARG A 285 -42.48 2.04 31.30
N GLU A 286 -42.41 1.12 32.25
CA GLU A 286 -43.40 1.00 33.33
C GLU A 286 -43.34 2.19 34.28
N TRP A 287 -42.16 2.65 34.67
CA TRP A 287 -41.98 3.83 35.52
C TRP A 287 -42.51 5.10 34.84
N VAL A 288 -42.23 5.29 33.55
CA VAL A 288 -42.79 6.40 32.76
C VAL A 288 -44.31 6.29 32.64
N ARG A 289 -44.85 5.08 32.41
CA ARG A 289 -46.30 4.84 32.34
C ARG A 289 -46.99 5.09 33.68
N ALA A 290 -46.31 4.83 34.79
CA ALA A 290 -46.77 5.14 36.14
C ALA A 290 -46.58 6.62 36.53
N GLY A 291 -46.18 7.48 35.58
CA GLY A 291 -46.03 8.92 35.80
C GLY A 291 -44.78 9.30 36.60
N GLY A 292 -43.76 8.44 36.63
CA GLY A 292 -42.54 8.65 37.41
C GLY A 292 -42.72 8.47 38.92
N ALA A 293 -43.76 7.73 39.33
CA ALA A 293 -44.01 7.44 40.73
C ALA A 293 -42.98 6.42 41.25
N GLY A 294 -42.22 6.80 42.28
CA GLY A 294 -41.22 5.95 42.94
C GLY A 294 -39.79 6.10 42.39
N PRO A 295 -38.83 5.33 42.93
CA PRO A 295 -37.43 5.43 42.54
C PRO A 295 -37.23 5.03 41.07
N GLN A 296 -36.48 5.86 40.35
CA GLN A 296 -36.18 5.63 38.94
C GLN A 296 -35.33 4.36 38.78
N PRO A 297 -35.67 3.44 37.85
CA PRO A 297 -34.84 2.29 37.52
C PRO A 297 -33.44 2.72 37.03
N VAL A 298 -32.39 2.26 37.70
CA VAL A 298 -30.99 2.57 37.35
C VAL A 298 -30.36 1.38 36.64
N LEU A 299 -29.81 1.59 35.44
CA LEU A 299 -29.20 0.53 34.62
C LEU A 299 -28.11 -0.26 35.38
N ALA A 300 -27.38 0.40 36.28
CA ALA A 300 -26.35 -0.21 37.10
C ALA A 300 -26.88 -1.35 38.00
N ASP A 301 -28.11 -1.25 38.51
CA ASP A 301 -28.71 -2.26 39.38
C ASP A 301 -29.09 -3.53 38.60
N TYR A 302 -29.50 -3.37 37.35
CA TYR A 302 -29.83 -4.47 36.44
C TYR A 302 -28.55 -5.14 35.92
N ALA A 303 -27.51 -4.35 35.63
CA ALA A 303 -26.19 -4.88 35.28
C ALA A 303 -25.54 -5.64 36.45
N ALA A 304 -25.69 -5.17 37.69
CA ALA A 304 -25.19 -5.85 38.88
C ALA A 304 -25.92 -7.17 39.16
N LYS A 305 -27.24 -7.22 38.96
CA LYS A 305 -28.03 -8.46 39.06
C LYS A 305 -27.67 -9.50 38.00
N ALA A 306 -27.28 -9.06 36.80
CA ALA A 306 -26.84 -9.96 35.73
C ALA A 306 -25.39 -10.47 35.90
N ALA A 307 -24.62 -9.87 36.80
CA ALA A 307 -23.24 -10.24 37.12
C ALA A 307 -23.11 -11.08 38.42
N ALA A 308 -24.17 -11.19 39.21
CA ALA A 308 -24.27 -12.01 40.43
C ALA A 308 -24.75 -13.43 40.11
#